data_AF-I3SXT1-F1
#
_entry.id   AF-I3SXT1-F1
#
_cell.length_a   1.000
_cell.length_b   1.000
_cell.length_c   1.000
_cell.angle_alpha   90.00
_cell.angle_beta   90.00
_cell.angle_gamma   90.00
#
_symmetry.space_group_name_H-M   'P 1'
#
loop_
_entity.id
_entity.type
_entity.pdbx_description
1 polymer ?
#
loop_
_entity_poly.entity_id
_entity_poly.type
_entity_poly.pdbx_seq_one_letter_code
_entity_poly.pdbx_strand_id
1 'polypeptide(L)' 'MRWVEEQGGWAHGHGKERMVRVREEVRSQTQWVRFGCYVLVESFCLRTLDGKLVLRYDFRHPHHVKFKWE' A
#
# COMPACT_ATOMS: atom_id res chain seq x y z
N MET A 1 -17.70 -1.15 -1.26
CA MET A 1 -16.37 -1.13 -0.61
C MET A 1 -16.05 -2.42 0.11
N ARG A 2 -16.99 -3.03 0.86
CA ARG A 2 -16.74 -4.25 1.64
C ARG A 2 -16.02 -5.39 0.89
N TRP A 3 -16.43 -5.67 -0.34
CA TRP A 3 -15.79 -6.71 -1.19
C TRP A 3 -14.32 -6.39 -1.52
N VAL A 4 -14.00 -5.12 -1.75
CA VAL A 4 -12.62 -4.66 -2.01
C VAL A 4 -11.79 -4.76 -0.73
N GLU A 5 -12.38 -4.37 0.41
CA GLU A 5 -11.73 -4.49 1.71
C GLU A 5 -11.38 -5.96 2.02
N GLU A 6 -12.31 -6.88 1.77
CA GLU A 6 -12.10 -8.32 1.95
C GLU A 6 -11.00 -8.88 1.02
N GLN A 7 -11.01 -8.54 -0.28
CA GLN A 7 -9.97 -8.97 -1.23
C GLN A 7 -8.59 -8.40 -0.89
N GLY A 8 -8.56 -7.13 -0.45
CA GLY A 8 -7.33 -6.45 -0.07
C GLY A 8 -6.74 -6.91 1.28
N GLY A 9 -7.47 -7.76 2.01
CA GLY A 9 -7.00 -8.39 3.25
C GLY A 9 -7.46 -7.71 4.54
N TRP A 10 -8.44 -6.80 4.47
CA TRP A 10 -9.09 -6.19 5.63
C TRP A 10 -10.28 -7.03 6.09
N ALA A 11 -10.17 -7.66 7.26
CA ALA A 11 -11.26 -8.43 7.87
C ALA A 11 -11.87 -7.64 9.04
N HIS A 12 -13.13 -7.22 8.89
CA HIS A 12 -13.91 -6.47 9.88
C HIS A 12 -13.93 -7.17 11.27
N GLY A 13 -12.99 -6.81 12.14
CA GLY A 13 -12.99 -7.20 13.56
C GLY A 13 -12.39 -8.55 13.92
N HIS A 14 -12.05 -9.42 12.96
CA HIS A 14 -11.49 -10.76 13.24
C HIS A 14 -10.16 -11.06 12.53
N GLY A 15 -9.69 -10.19 11.64
CA GLY A 15 -8.44 -10.41 10.91
C GLY A 15 -7.29 -9.66 11.56
N LYS A 16 -6.23 -10.38 11.94
CA LYS A 16 -4.93 -9.77 12.23
C LYS A 16 -4.57 -8.84 11.07
N GLU A 17 -4.30 -7.57 11.38
CA GLU A 17 -3.66 -6.65 10.45
C GLU A 17 -2.50 -7.40 9.79
N ARG A 18 -2.56 -7.59 8.46
CA ARG A 18 -1.55 -8.37 7.73
C ARG A 18 -0.24 -7.57 7.72
N MET A 19 0.53 -7.71 8.79
CA MET A 19 1.84 -7.10 8.92
C MET A 19 2.82 -7.88 8.03
N VAL A 20 3.27 -7.25 6.95
CA VAL A 20 4.35 -7.78 6.12
C VAL A 20 5.66 -7.19 6.65
N ARG A 21 6.49 -8.04 7.25
CA ARG A 21 7.86 -7.67 7.63
C ARG A 21 8.78 -7.99 6.47
N VAL A 22 9.49 -6.99 5.97
CA VAL A 22 10.53 -7.19 4.96
C VAL A 22 11.86 -6.71 5.51
N ARG A 23 12.90 -7.52 5.26
CA ARG A 23 14.28 -7.22 5.62
C ARG A 23 15.09 -7.16 4.34
N GLU A 24 15.60 -5.97 4.03
CA GLU A 24 16.56 -5.72 2.95
C GLU A 24 17.89 -5.34 3.60
N GLU A 25 18.99 -5.89 3.08
CA GLU A 25 20.33 -5.68 3.64
C GLU A 25 21.23 -5.03 2.58
N VAL A 26 21.80 -3.87 2.95
CA VAL A 26 22.72 -3.15 2.08
C VAL A 26 24.01 -3.96 1.97
N ARG A 27 24.37 -4.38 0.76
CA ARG A 27 25.64 -5.09 0.49
C ARG A 27 26.79 -4.17 0.06
N SER A 28 26.51 -2.89 -0.19
CA SER A 28 27.51 -1.88 -0.58
C SER A 28 28.16 -1.28 0.66
N GLN A 29 29.50 -1.35 0.76
CA GLN A 29 30.28 -0.78 1.86
C GLN A 29 30.96 0.56 1.50
N THR A 30 30.89 0.97 0.23
CA THR A 30 31.78 2.01 -0.32
C THR A 30 31.07 3.28 -0.77
N GLN A 31 29.74 3.26 -0.96
CA GLN A 31 28.98 4.43 -1.37
C GLN A 31 27.53 4.40 -0.86
N TRP A 32 26.95 5.59 -0.66
CA TRP A 32 25.54 5.75 -0.34
C TRP A 32 24.68 5.39 -1.55
N VAL A 33 23.73 4.48 -1.36
CA VAL A 33 22.78 4.03 -2.37
C VAL A 33 21.39 4.37 -1.84
N ARG A 34 20.51 4.92 -2.67
CA ARG A 34 19.18 5.32 -2.20
C ARG A 34 18.26 4.10 -2.22
N PHE A 35 17.67 3.81 -1.07
CA PHE A 35 16.65 2.76 -0.93
C PHE A 35 15.24 3.34 -1.04
N GLY A 36 14.40 2.73 -1.86
CA GLY A 36 12.98 3.05 -2.01
C GLY A 36 12.10 1.84 -1.70
N CYS A 37 11.12 2.03 -0.81
CA CYS A 37 10.08 1.04 -0.50
C CYS A 37 8.72 1.60 -0.94
N TYR A 38 8.02 0.85 -1.79
CA TYR A 38 6.75 1.26 -2.38
C TYR A 38 5.69 0.21 -2.08
N VAL A 39 4.49 0.66 -1.71
CA VAL A 39 3.32 -0.22 -1.55
C VAL A 39 2.29 0.14 -2.61
N LEU A 40 1.63 -0.88 -3.18
CA LEU A 40 0.49 -0.64 -4.06
C LEU A 40 -0.67 -0.05 -3.25
N VAL A 41 -1.26 1.02 -3.76
CA VAL A 41 -2.44 1.68 -3.18
C VAL A 41 -3.53 1.74 -4.23
N GLU A 42 -4.71 1.22 -3.91
CA GLU A 42 -5.92 1.39 -4.69
C GLU A 42 -6.78 2.51 -4.08
N SER A 43 -7.01 3.57 -4.85
CA SER A 43 -7.76 4.75 -4.42
C SER A 43 -9.17 4.76 -5.02
N PHE A 44 -10.18 4.79 -4.16
CA PHE A 44 -11.57 4.94 -4.56
C PHE A 44 -12.01 6.38 -4.36
N CYS A 45 -12.37 7.05 -5.45
CA CYS A 45 -12.79 8.45 -5.45
C CYS A 45 -14.28 8.55 -5.81
N LEU A 46 -15.10 9.03 -4.88
CA LEU A 46 -16.47 9.44 -5.18
C LEU A 46 -16.44 10.89 -5.63
N ARG A 47 -17.01 11.15 -6.81
CA ARG A 47 -17.13 12.50 -7.37
C ARG A 47 -18.59 12.85 -7.62
N THR A 48 -18.91 14.12 -7.49
CA THR A 48 -20.18 14.67 -7.98
C THR A 48 -20.24 14.61 -9.50
N LEU A 49 -21.42 14.87 -10.08
CA LEU A 49 -21.59 14.91 -11.54
C LEU A 49 -20.77 16.03 -12.21
N ASP A 50 -20.58 17.15 -11.52
CA ASP A 50 -19.68 18.24 -11.90
C ASP A 50 -18.19 17.93 -11.63
N GLY A 51 -17.87 16.71 -11.20
CA GLY A 51 -16.50 16.20 -11.09
C GLY A 51 -15.78 16.52 -9.78
N LYS A 52 -16.42 17.22 -8.83
CA LYS A 52 -15.83 17.56 -7.54
C LYS A 52 -15.67 16.31 -6.67
N LEU A 53 -14.48 16.14 -6.09
CA LEU A 53 -14.20 15.03 -5.17
C LEU A 53 -15.01 15.21 -3.86
N VAL A 54 -15.80 14.20 -3.52
CA VAL A 54 -16.65 14.15 -2.33
C VAL A 54 -16.01 13.27 -1.26
N LEU A 55 -15.47 12.12 -1.67
CA LEU A 55 -14.84 11.16 -0.77
C LEU A 55 -13.68 10.50 -1.49
N ARG A 56 -12.60 10.26 -0.75
CA ARG A 56 -11.49 9.41 -1.18
C ARG A 56 -11.21 8.39 -0.10
N TYR A 57 -11.09 7.13 -0.50
CA TYR A 57 -10.67 6.03 0.36
C TYR A 57 -9.50 5.31 -0.27
N ASP A 58 -8.39 5.23 0.46
CA ASP A 58 -7.14 4.64 -0.02
C ASP A 58 -6.93 3.29 0.66
N PHE A 59 -6.93 2.24 -0.15
CA PHE A 59 -6.68 0.88 0.29
C PHE A 59 -5.23 0.51 -0.04
N ARG A 60 -4.41 0.29 0.99
CA ARG A 60 -3.03 -0.17 0.81
C ARG A 60 -3.03 -1.69 0.74
N HIS A 61 -2.19 -2.25 -0.13
CA HIS A 61 -1.99 -3.69 -0.26
C HIS A 61 -0.63 -4.09 0.33
N PRO A 62 -0.51 -4.41 1.63
CA PRO A 62 0.77 -4.70 2.28
C PRO A 62 1.51 -5.91 1.67
N HIS A 63 0.79 -6.78 0.97
CA HIS A 63 1.33 -7.94 0.27
C HIS A 63 1.92 -7.59 -1.11
N HIS A 64 1.63 -6.40 -1.64
CA HIS A 64 2.17 -5.88 -2.91
C HIS A 64 3.16 -4.74 -2.63
N VAL A 65 4.32 -5.11 -2.10
CA VAL A 65 5.44 -4.19 -1.85
C VAL A 65 6.52 -4.37 -2.92
N LYS A 66 7.12 -3.26 -3.34
CA LYS A 66 8.27 -3.23 -4.26
C LYS A 66 9.42 -2.47 -3.63
N PHE A 67 10.62 -3.01 -3.81
CA PHE A 67 11.87 -2.39 -3.38
C PHE A 67 12.67 -1.96 -4.59
N LYS A 68 13.31 -0.80 -4.49
CA LYS A 68 14.24 -0.28 -5.50
C LYS A 68 15.48 0.28 -4.82
N TRP A 69 16.61 0.07 -5.47
CA TRP A 69 17.89 0.67 -5.13
C TRP A 69 18.27 1.58 -6.30
N GLU A 70 18.58 2.86 -6.03
CA GLU A 70 19.10 3.85 -6.99
C GLU A 70 20.58 4.15 -6.72
#